data_AF-A0AAW2URQ3-F1
#
_entry.id   AF-A0AAW2URQ3-F1
#
_cell.length_a   1.000
_cell.length_b   1.000
_cell.length_c   1.000
_cell.angle_alpha   90.00
_cell.angle_beta   90.00
_cell.angle_gamma   90.00
#
_symmetry.space_group_name_H-M   'P 1'
#
loop_
_entity.id
_entity.type
_entity.pdbx_description
1 polymer ?
#
loop_
_entity_poly.entity_id
_entity_poly.type
_entity_poly.pdbx_seq_one_letter_code
_entity_poly.pdbx_strand_id
1 'polypeptide(L)'
;MEPKFLQLLSCILLLLLPNPFSLFTHAADPPDAQKPSAMDFLQTLIGARKGTTSKGISQLKKYLSHLGYMNRDDDDQTNDFFDDNLELAVKRYQTSFKLEVNGIMDANTIAKMSRTRCGVPY
;
A
#
# COMPACT_ATOMS: atom_id res chain seq x y z
N MET A 1 61.64 -15.24 -26.32
CA MET A 1 61.09 -15.37 -24.95
C MET A 1 61.37 -14.05 -24.26
N GLU A 2 60.39 -13.23 -23.90
CA GLU A 2 59.11 -13.55 -23.25
C GLU A 2 57.98 -12.63 -23.75
N PRO A 3 56.88 -13.17 -24.31
CA PRO A 3 55.74 -12.38 -24.81
C PRO A 3 54.74 -12.01 -23.69
N LYS A 4 55.21 -11.88 -22.44
CA LYS A 4 54.35 -11.68 -21.26
C LYS A 4 53.93 -10.22 -21.05
N PHE A 5 54.69 -9.27 -21.59
CA PHE A 5 54.42 -7.83 -21.41
C PHE A 5 53.21 -7.35 -22.25
N LEU A 6 53.00 -7.93 -23.44
CA LEU A 6 51.88 -7.58 -24.31
C LEU A 6 50.54 -8.12 -23.80
N GLN A 7 50.54 -9.27 -23.13
CA GLN A 7 49.36 -9.85 -22.48
C GLN A 7 48.83 -8.95 -21.35
N LEU A 8 49.75 -8.37 -20.57
CA LEU A 8 49.40 -7.46 -19.45
C LEU A 8 48.78 -6.14 -19.94
N LEU A 9 49.29 -5.58 -21.04
CA LEU A 9 48.72 -4.37 -21.66
C LEU A 9 47.33 -4.61 -22.26
N SER A 10 47.07 -5.80 -22.79
CA SER A 10 45.74 -6.17 -23.34
C SER A 10 44.64 -6.25 -22.28
N CYS A 11 44.97 -6.64 -21.04
CA CYS A 11 43.99 -6.75 -19.96
C CYS A 11 43.58 -5.39 -19.38
N ILE A 12 44.49 -4.41 -19.38
CA ILE A 12 44.24 -3.09 -18.80
C ILE A 12 43.33 -2.24 -19.70
N LEU A 13 43.40 -2.42 -21.03
CA LEU A 13 42.58 -1.66 -21.99
C LEU A 13 41.08 -2.04 -21.95
N LEU A 14 40.75 -3.26 -21.50
CA LEU A 14 39.36 -3.74 -21.35
C LEU A 14 38.63 -3.15 -20.13
N LEU A 15 39.35 -2.57 -19.16
CA LEU A 15 38.78 -1.95 -17.96
C LEU A 15 38.46 -0.45 -18.16
N LEU A 16 38.87 0.15 -19.28
CA LEU A 16 38.65 1.57 -19.61
C LEU A 16 37.47 1.79 -20.57
N LEU A 17 36.78 0.73 -20.98
CA LEU A 17 35.50 0.87 -21.69
C LEU A 17 34.44 1.31 -20.67
N PRO A 18 33.79 2.48 -20.85
CA PRO A 18 32.67 2.86 -20.02
C PRO A 18 31.58 1.79 -20.18
N ASN A 19 31.25 1.15 -19.06
CA ASN A 19 30.24 0.12 -18.98
C ASN A 19 28.90 0.66 -19.52
N PRO A 20 28.30 0.08 -20.58
CA PRO A 20 27.03 0.57 -21.12
C PRO A 20 25.84 0.30 -20.18
N PHE A 21 26.07 -0.34 -19.03
CA PHE A 21 25.06 -0.62 -18.01
C PHE A 21 24.69 0.57 -17.11
N SER A 22 25.32 1.74 -17.27
CA SER A 22 24.84 2.97 -16.62
C SER A 22 23.73 3.64 -17.44
N LEU A 23 22.65 2.90 -17.67
CA LEU A 23 21.36 3.42 -18.14
C LEU A 23 20.23 2.87 -17.26
N PHE A 24 20.45 2.84 -15.95
CA PHE A 24 19.38 3.18 -15.03
C PHE A 24 19.56 4.64 -14.68
N THR A 25 18.98 5.51 -15.50
CA THR A 25 18.32 6.66 -14.89
C THR A 25 17.35 6.05 -13.87
N HIS A 26 17.72 6.02 -12.60
CA HIS A 26 16.70 6.26 -11.59
C HIS A 26 16.14 7.62 -11.98
N ALA A 27 15.08 7.60 -12.80
CA ALA A 27 14.04 8.56 -12.56
C ALA A 27 13.72 8.36 -11.09
N ALA A 28 14.33 9.18 -10.22
CA ALA A 28 13.62 9.59 -9.05
C ALA A 28 12.32 10.09 -9.64
N ASP A 29 11.26 9.30 -9.48
CA ASP A 29 9.92 9.75 -9.82
C ASP A 29 9.84 11.17 -9.23
N PRO A 30 9.53 12.19 -10.04
CA PRO A 30 9.29 13.52 -9.51
C PRO A 30 8.31 13.33 -8.35
N PRO A 31 8.53 13.97 -7.17
CA PRO A 31 7.76 13.71 -5.97
C PRO A 31 6.30 13.67 -6.38
N ASP A 32 5.76 12.44 -6.32
CA ASP A 32 4.51 12.02 -6.92
C ASP A 32 3.54 13.18 -6.73
N ALA A 33 3.21 13.87 -7.83
CA ALA A 33 2.15 14.85 -7.82
C ALA A 33 0.88 14.02 -7.65
N GLN A 34 0.66 13.57 -6.41
CA GLN A 34 -0.26 12.52 -6.00
C GLN A 34 -1.63 12.95 -6.47
N LYS A 35 -2.03 12.40 -7.61
CA LYS A 35 -3.43 12.38 -7.97
C LYS A 35 -4.13 11.67 -6.79
N PRO A 36 -5.18 12.26 -6.21
CA PRO A 36 -5.80 11.69 -5.03
C PRO A 36 -6.15 10.23 -5.29
N SER A 37 -5.61 9.32 -4.50
CA SER A 37 -5.95 7.91 -4.61
C SER A 37 -7.41 7.74 -4.20
N ALA A 38 -8.13 6.82 -4.84
CA ALA A 38 -9.49 6.45 -4.43
C ALA A 38 -9.57 6.04 -2.95
N MET A 39 -8.42 5.68 -2.35
CA MET A 39 -8.28 5.26 -0.96
C MET A 39 -7.79 6.35 -0.01
N ASP A 40 -7.64 7.61 -0.43
CA ASP A 40 -7.14 8.70 0.43
C ASP A 40 -8.04 8.96 1.64
N PHE A 41 -9.35 8.69 1.51
CA PHE A 41 -10.30 8.83 2.62
C PHE A 41 -9.93 7.94 3.82
N LEU A 42 -9.19 6.85 3.62
CA LEU A 42 -8.75 6.00 4.72
C LEU A 42 -7.78 6.76 5.65
N GLN A 43 -6.96 7.65 5.12
CA GLN A 43 -5.99 8.41 5.94
C GLN A 43 -6.70 9.29 6.98
N THR A 44 -7.91 9.75 6.71
CA THR A 44 -8.70 10.55 7.67
C THR A 44 -9.28 9.70 8.81
N LEU A 45 -9.16 8.37 8.75
CA LEU A 45 -9.69 7.42 9.72
C LEU A 45 -8.61 6.84 10.63
N ILE A 46 -7.37 7.31 10.57
CA ILE A 46 -6.30 6.83 11.47
C ILE A 46 -6.73 7.01 12.93
N GLY A 47 -6.73 5.90 13.68
CA GLY A 47 -7.13 5.87 15.09
C GLY A 47 -8.63 5.79 15.34
N ALA A 48 -9.46 5.78 14.30
CA ALA A 48 -10.89 5.52 14.42
C ALA A 48 -11.13 4.14 15.04
N ARG A 49 -12.10 4.08 15.94
CA ARG A 49 -12.43 2.88 16.74
C ARG A 49 -13.89 2.91 17.15
N LYS A 50 -14.41 1.82 17.70
CA LYS A 50 -15.78 1.75 18.21
C LYS A 50 -16.16 2.97 19.07
N GLY A 51 -17.33 3.54 18.81
CA GLY A 51 -17.86 4.73 19.47
C GLY A 51 -17.40 6.06 18.86
N THR A 52 -16.48 6.05 17.89
CA THR A 52 -16.09 7.28 17.17
C THR A 52 -17.07 7.61 16.05
N THR A 53 -17.28 8.90 15.81
CA THR A 53 -17.97 9.41 14.63
C THR A 53 -16.99 10.25 13.83
N SER A 54 -16.79 9.92 12.56
CA SER A 54 -15.80 10.57 11.71
C SER A 54 -16.19 10.45 10.24
N LYS A 55 -16.05 11.55 9.50
CA LYS A 55 -16.39 11.60 8.08
C LYS A 55 -15.63 10.50 7.32
N GLY A 56 -16.34 9.70 6.55
CA GLY A 56 -15.76 8.62 5.74
C GLY A 56 -15.89 7.22 6.36
N ILE A 57 -16.41 7.10 7.60
CA ILE A 57 -16.74 5.78 8.18
C ILE A 57 -17.80 5.05 7.35
N SER A 58 -18.83 5.75 6.85
CA SER A 58 -19.81 5.17 5.91
C SER A 58 -19.14 4.61 4.66
N GLN A 59 -18.12 5.29 4.14
CA GLN A 59 -17.33 4.82 3.01
C GLN A 59 -16.47 3.61 3.38
N LEU A 60 -15.90 3.57 4.59
CA LEU A 60 -15.20 2.40 5.13
C LEU A 60 -16.13 1.18 5.26
N LYS A 61 -17.35 1.37 5.77
CA LYS A 61 -18.37 0.30 5.86
C LYS A 61 -18.67 -0.30 4.49
N LYS A 62 -18.92 0.56 3.49
CA LYS A 62 -19.15 0.13 2.10
C LYS A 62 -17.93 -0.60 1.52
N TYR A 63 -16.73 -0.09 1.78
CA TYR A 63 -15.49 -0.72 1.34
C TYR A 63 -15.33 -2.12 1.93
N LEU A 64 -15.47 -2.28 3.25
CA LEU A 64 -15.39 -3.58 3.91
C LEU A 64 -16.50 -4.54 3.46
N SER A 65 -17.70 -4.03 3.15
CA SER A 65 -18.79 -4.83 2.58
C SER A 65 -18.45 -5.34 1.19
N HIS A 66 -17.87 -4.50 0.34
CA HIS A 66 -17.39 -4.90 -0.98
C HIS A 66 -16.32 -5.99 -0.89
N LEU A 67 -15.48 -5.93 0.15
CA LEU A 67 -14.48 -6.96 0.43
C LEU A 67 -15.04 -8.23 1.11
N GLY A 68 -16.32 -8.24 1.48
CA GLY A 68 -16.98 -9.38 2.13
C GLY A 68 -16.80 -9.48 3.65
N TYR A 69 -16.37 -8.41 4.32
CA TYR A 69 -16.20 -8.37 5.78
C TYR A 69 -17.42 -7.85 6.54
N MET A 70 -18.35 -7.19 5.84
CA MET A 70 -19.63 -6.68 6.36
C MET A 70 -20.79 -7.12 5.46
N ASN A 71 -21.99 -7.25 6.04
CA ASN A 71 -23.20 -7.57 5.28
C ASN A 71 -23.70 -6.33 4.55
N ARG A 72 -23.99 -6.43 3.26
CA ARG A 72 -24.42 -5.31 2.39
C ARG A 72 -25.79 -4.75 2.76
N ASP A 73 -26.62 -5.55 3.40
CA ASP A 73 -28.00 -5.19 3.76
C ASP A 73 -28.12 -4.56 5.15
N ASP A 74 -26.99 -4.28 5.83
CA ASP A 74 -27.02 -3.53 7.09
C ASP A 74 -27.38 -2.06 6.82
N ASP A 75 -28.50 -1.61 7.41
CA ASP A 75 -28.98 -0.22 7.32
C ASP A 75 -27.96 0.81 7.86
N ASP A 76 -27.08 0.33 8.76
CA ASP A 76 -26.04 1.12 9.41
C ASP A 76 -24.88 1.55 8.49
N GLN A 77 -24.84 1.14 7.22
CA GLN A 77 -23.77 1.51 6.28
C GLN A 77 -23.80 2.97 5.81
N THR A 78 -24.91 3.66 6.05
CA THR A 78 -25.12 5.03 5.56
C THR A 78 -24.58 6.09 6.54
N ASN A 79 -24.39 5.74 7.80
CA ASN A 79 -23.91 6.65 8.85
C ASN A 79 -22.39 6.59 9.02
N ASP A 80 -21.83 7.66 9.57
CA ASP A 80 -20.40 7.81 9.87
C ASP A 80 -20.06 7.40 11.33
N PHE A 81 -20.88 6.55 11.95
CA PHE A 81 -20.64 6.04 13.31
C PHE A 81 -19.92 4.69 13.28
N PHE A 82 -18.90 4.55 14.10
CA PHE A 82 -18.13 3.31 14.25
C PHE A 82 -18.83 2.38 15.25
N ASP A 83 -19.72 1.54 14.74
CA ASP A 83 -20.51 0.58 15.51
C ASP A 83 -19.77 -0.77 15.75
N ASP A 84 -20.47 -1.67 16.44
CA ASP A 84 -20.01 -3.01 16.80
C ASP A 84 -19.79 -3.89 15.56
N ASN A 85 -20.63 -3.72 14.54
CA ASN A 85 -20.53 -4.48 13.29
C ASN A 85 -19.27 -4.10 12.52
N LEU A 86 -18.95 -2.81 12.45
CA LEU A 86 -17.73 -2.31 11.85
C LEU A 86 -16.49 -2.74 12.64
N GLU A 87 -16.52 -2.69 13.99
CA GLU A 87 -15.40 -3.18 14.81
C GLU A 87 -15.12 -4.67 14.53
N LEU A 88 -16.17 -5.49 14.46
CA LEU A 88 -16.03 -6.90 14.16
C LEU A 88 -15.47 -7.13 12.75
N ALA A 89 -15.91 -6.35 11.76
CA ALA A 89 -15.39 -6.40 10.39
C ALA A 89 -13.92 -6.01 10.30
N VAL A 90 -13.50 -4.95 11.02
CA VAL A 90 -12.09 -4.53 11.12
C VAL A 90 -11.25 -5.63 11.77
N LYS A 91 -11.71 -6.24 12.87
CA LYS A 91 -11.00 -7.37 13.52
C LYS A 91 -10.86 -8.57 12.59
N ARG A 92 -11.90 -8.92 11.83
CA ARG A 92 -11.84 -9.98 10.81
C ARG A 92 -10.81 -9.65 9.73
N TYR A 93 -10.81 -8.41 9.23
CA TYR A 93 -9.82 -7.95 8.24
C TYR A 93 -8.39 -8.07 8.79
N GLN A 94 -8.15 -7.55 9.99
CA GLN A 94 -6.85 -7.61 10.66
C GLN A 94 -6.38 -9.06 10.81
N THR A 95 -7.27 -9.96 11.23
CA THR A 95 -6.99 -11.40 11.36
C THR A 95 -6.58 -12.00 10.02
N SER A 96 -7.35 -11.78 8.95
CA SER A 96 -7.06 -12.31 7.60
C SER A 96 -5.69 -11.89 7.08
N PHE A 97 -5.24 -10.69 7.43
CA PHE A 97 -3.95 -10.14 6.98
C PHE A 97 -2.83 -10.26 8.02
N LYS A 98 -3.06 -11.00 9.12
CA LYS A 98 -2.09 -11.22 10.20
C LYS A 98 -1.56 -9.92 10.81
N LEU A 99 -2.44 -8.93 10.93
CA LEU A 99 -2.19 -7.69 11.65
C LEU A 99 -2.51 -7.86 13.14
N GLU A 100 -2.15 -6.88 13.95
CA GLU A 100 -2.62 -6.79 15.33
C GLU A 100 -4.15 -6.64 15.34
N VAL A 101 -4.84 -7.50 16.09
CA VAL A 101 -6.31 -7.56 16.11
C VAL A 101 -6.86 -6.67 17.23
N ASN A 102 -6.71 -5.36 17.08
CA ASN A 102 -7.14 -4.36 18.06
C ASN A 102 -8.52 -3.73 17.72
N GLY A 103 -9.05 -3.95 16.51
CA GLY A 103 -10.32 -3.34 16.06
C GLY A 103 -10.22 -1.84 15.77
N ILE A 104 -9.01 -1.29 15.71
CA ILE A 104 -8.73 0.12 15.47
C ILE A 104 -8.23 0.28 14.03
N MET A 105 -8.60 1.38 13.39
CA MET A 105 -8.05 1.79 12.10
C MET A 105 -6.64 2.38 12.28
N ASP A 106 -5.68 1.58 12.73
CA ASP A 106 -4.30 2.01 12.92
C ASP A 106 -3.53 2.16 11.60
N ALA A 107 -2.33 2.75 11.66
CA ALA A 107 -1.52 3.03 10.48
C ALA A 107 -1.20 1.77 9.65
N ASN A 108 -1.01 0.62 10.31
CA ASN A 108 -0.74 -0.65 9.63
C ASN A 108 -1.98 -1.17 8.89
N THR A 109 -3.15 -1.06 9.52
CA THR A 109 -4.44 -1.43 8.95
C THR A 109 -4.76 -0.56 7.74
N ILE A 110 -4.59 0.76 7.86
CA ILE A 110 -4.77 1.72 6.77
C ILE A 110 -3.81 1.42 5.62
N ALA A 111 -2.52 1.30 5.89
CA ALA A 111 -1.51 1.00 4.87
C ALA A 111 -1.79 -0.33 4.15
N LYS A 112 -2.42 -1.30 4.82
CA LYS A 112 -2.80 -2.57 4.20
C LYS A 112 -4.06 -2.42 3.32
N MET A 113 -5.07 -1.67 3.76
CA MET A 113 -6.30 -1.39 3.02
C MET A 113 -6.07 -0.49 1.80
N SER A 114 -5.12 0.44 1.87
CA SER A 114 -4.80 1.35 0.76
C SER A 114 -4.09 0.66 -0.41
N ARG A 115 -3.61 -0.58 -0.26
CA ARG A 115 -2.97 -1.33 -1.35
C ARG A 115 -4.03 -1.82 -2.33
N THR A 116 -3.80 -1.55 -3.62
CA THR A 116 -4.60 -2.14 -4.69
C THR A 116 -4.46 -3.66 -4.63
N ARG A 117 -5.60 -4.34 -4.72
CA ARG A 117 -5.59 -5.79 -4.95
C ARG A 117 -5.19 -6.03 -6.40
N CYS A 118 -4.52 -7.14 -6.68
CA CYS A 118 -4.12 -7.51 -8.04
C CYS A 118 -5.36 -7.68 -8.93
N GLY A 119 -5.64 -6.64 -9.71
CA GLY A 119 -6.74 -6.52 -10.66
C GLY A 119 -6.52 -5.23 -11.46
N VAL A 120 -6.85 -5.27 -12.74
CA VAL A 120 -6.65 -4.14 -13.66
C VAL A 120 -7.40 -2.92 -13.10
N PRO A 121 -6.77 -1.73 -13.02
CA PRO A 121 -7.46 -0.53 -12.54
C PRO A 121 -8.70 -0.26 -13.41
N TYR A 122 -9.84 -0.05 -12.76
CA TYR A 122 -11.06 0.47 -13.39
C TYR A 122 -11.06 1.99 -13.36
#